data_AF-A0A7X8ALI4-F1
#
_entry.id   AF-A0A7X8ALI4-F1
#
_cell.length_a   1.000
_cell.length_b   1.000
_cell.length_c   1.000
_cell.angle_alpha   90.00
_cell.angle_beta   90.00
_cell.angle_gamma   90.00
#
_symmetry.space_group_name_H-M   'P 1'
#
loop_
_entity.id
_entity.type
_entity.pdbx_description
1 polymer ?
#
loop_
_entity_poly.entity_id
_entity_poly.type
_entity_poly.pdbx_seq_one_letter_code
_entity_poly.pdbx_strand_id
1 'polypeptide(L)'
;MMNWFTWYDLAVPVVLALALGGGFVAAERWPPLRAAYYRSIRWFLAPVVAMSGLLTRWERRLRPPRWKLSGGCNRCGECCELLAVSITPSLARHPAAVRFVQRFHEVNYEFVYEGYEAGKGLLFGCPHLGPDRLCRIYDRRPRLCREYPSAYAAFPPDLPSACGFRLEE
;
A
#
# COMPACT_ATOMS: atom_id res chain seq x y z
N MET A 1 9.04 -13.38 -19.05
CA MET A 1 8.35 -12.74 -17.92
C MET A 1 7.84 -13.84 -16.99
N MET A 2 8.54 -14.07 -15.89
CA MET A 2 8.23 -15.14 -14.94
C MET A 2 6.98 -14.70 -14.15
N ASN A 3 5.86 -15.39 -14.33
CA ASN A 3 4.64 -15.17 -13.54
C ASN A 3 4.95 -15.52 -12.08
N TRP A 4 5.45 -14.54 -11.32
CA TRP A 4 5.72 -14.67 -9.90
C TRP A 4 4.41 -14.53 -9.15
N PHE A 5 3.72 -15.65 -9.04
CA PHE A 5 2.63 -15.85 -8.10
C PHE A 5 3.17 -15.63 -6.68
N THR A 6 2.86 -14.47 -6.12
CA THR A 6 3.08 -14.17 -4.71
C THR A 6 1.92 -14.77 -3.92
N TRP A 7 2.10 -15.09 -2.64
CA TRP A 7 0.99 -15.59 -1.82
C TRP A 7 -0.15 -14.53 -1.73
N TYR A 8 0.16 -13.25 -1.98
CA TYR A 8 -0.82 -12.17 -2.18
C TYR A 8 -1.79 -12.45 -3.33
N ASP A 9 -1.36 -13.11 -4.41
CA ASP A 9 -2.22 -13.43 -5.56
C ASP A 9 -3.28 -14.49 -5.24
N LEU A 10 -3.09 -15.29 -4.17
CA LEU A 10 -4.09 -16.20 -3.61
C LEU A 10 -5.01 -15.53 -2.58
N ALA A 11 -4.45 -14.66 -1.74
CA ALA A 11 -5.18 -14.07 -0.61
C ALA A 11 -6.06 -12.88 -1.03
N VAL A 12 -5.62 -12.10 -2.01
CA VAL A 12 -6.32 -10.89 -2.47
C VAL A 12 -7.70 -11.20 -3.07
N PRO A 13 -7.89 -12.23 -3.92
CA PRO A 13 -9.23 -12.57 -4.44
C PRO A 13 -10.24 -12.96 -3.36
N VAL A 14 -9.81 -13.72 -2.33
CA VAL A 14 -10.68 -14.16 -1.23
C VAL A 14 -11.04 -12.97 -0.32
N VAL A 15 -10.06 -12.11 -0.02
CA VAL A 15 -10.28 -10.87 0.74
C VAL A 15 -11.17 -9.90 -0.03
N LEU A 16 -10.98 -9.76 -1.34
CA LEU A 16 -11.82 -8.93 -2.19
C LEU A 16 -13.24 -9.49 -2.32
N ALA A 17 -13.42 -10.81 -2.40
CA ALA A 17 -14.74 -11.42 -2.45
C ALA A 17 -15.53 -11.19 -1.14
N LEU A 18 -14.85 -11.20 0.02
CA LEU A 18 -15.46 -10.90 1.32
C LEU A 18 -15.65 -9.40 1.55
N ALA A 19 -14.74 -8.57 1.06
CA ALA A 19 -14.81 -7.12 1.20
C ALA A 19 -15.83 -6.51 0.25
N LEU A 20 -15.84 -6.88 -1.03
CA LEU A 20 -16.71 -6.35 -2.08
C LEU A 20 -18.12 -6.97 -2.08
N GLY A 21 -18.60 -7.47 -0.93
CA GLY A 21 -19.96 -7.97 -0.76
C GLY A 21 -21.00 -6.86 -0.57
N GLY A 22 -22.21 -7.21 -0.10
CA GLY A 22 -23.31 -6.25 0.10
C GLY A 22 -22.96 -5.04 0.99
N GLY A 23 -22.04 -5.21 1.95
CA GLY A 23 -21.54 -4.13 2.80
C GLY A 23 -20.77 -3.04 2.04
N PHE A 24 -19.95 -3.41 1.05
CA PHE A 24 -19.25 -2.43 0.19
C PHE A 24 -20.24 -1.66 -0.69
N VAL A 25 -21.21 -2.36 -1.29
CA VAL A 25 -22.24 -1.72 -2.12
C VAL A 25 -23.07 -0.74 -1.30
N ALA A 26 -23.50 -1.13 -0.09
CA ALA A 26 -24.22 -0.25 0.82
C ALA A 26 -23.36 0.96 1.25
N ALA A 27 -22.09 0.74 1.60
CA ALA A 27 -21.15 1.80 1.98
C ALA A 27 -20.87 2.81 0.86
N GLU A 28 -20.80 2.37 -0.40
CA GLU A 28 -20.63 3.26 -1.55
C GLU A 28 -21.92 3.99 -1.92
N ARG A 29 -23.09 3.37 -1.69
CA ARG A 29 -24.39 3.99 -1.95
C ARG A 29 -24.78 5.01 -0.87
N TRP A 30 -24.34 4.80 0.38
CA TRP A 30 -24.68 5.62 1.54
C TRP A 30 -23.42 6.16 2.23
N PRO A 31 -23.01 7.42 1.92
CA PRO A 31 -21.83 8.06 2.51
C PRO A 31 -21.69 7.98 4.04
N PRO A 32 -22.76 8.09 4.86
CA PRO A 32 -22.60 8.00 6.32
C PRO A 32 -22.13 6.62 6.80
N LEU A 33 -22.40 5.55 6.04
CA LEU A 33 -21.97 4.19 6.37
C LEU A 33 -20.53 3.90 5.95
N ARG A 34 -19.96 4.73 5.05
CA ARG A 34 -18.63 4.50 4.47
C ARG A 34 -17.55 4.43 5.54
N ALA A 35 -17.47 5.43 6.41
CA ALA A 35 -16.43 5.47 7.45
C ALA A 35 -16.55 4.27 8.41
N ALA A 36 -17.77 3.94 8.83
CA ALA A 36 -18.04 2.81 9.72
C ALA A 36 -17.62 1.48 9.06
N TYR A 37 -17.98 1.27 7.79
CA TYR A 37 -17.60 0.08 7.04
C TYR A 37 -16.08 -0.06 6.88
N TYR A 38 -15.38 0.96 6.38
CA TYR A 38 -13.93 0.85 6.12
C TYR A 38 -13.09 0.82 7.40
N ARG A 39 -13.56 1.41 8.51
CA ARG A 39 -12.91 1.25 9.83
C ARG A 39 -13.15 -0.13 10.42
N SER A 40 -14.35 -0.67 10.27
CA SER A 40 -14.69 -2.03 10.72
C SER A 40 -13.92 -3.07 9.93
N ILE A 41 -13.85 -2.92 8.60
CA ILE A 41 -13.14 -3.88 7.74
C ILE A 41 -11.65 -3.94 8.06
N ARG A 42 -11.04 -2.85 8.53
CA ARG A 42 -9.65 -2.87 9.03
C ARG A 42 -9.43 -3.93 10.10
N TRP A 43 -10.38 -4.10 11.02
CA TRP A 43 -10.30 -5.12 12.07
C TRP A 43 -10.45 -6.53 11.52
N PHE A 44 -11.37 -6.73 10.58
CA PHE A 44 -11.52 -8.01 9.88
C PHE A 44 -10.28 -8.38 9.06
N LEU A 45 -9.61 -7.38 8.46
CA LEU A 45 -8.38 -7.58 7.70
C LEU A 45 -7.14 -7.68 8.58
N ALA A 46 -7.17 -7.21 9.83
CA ALA A 46 -6.02 -7.25 10.74
C ALA A 46 -5.37 -8.63 10.89
N PRO A 47 -6.09 -9.74 11.13
CA PRO A 47 -5.48 -11.07 11.20
C PRO A 47 -4.89 -11.51 9.85
N VAL A 48 -5.56 -11.19 8.73
CA VAL A 48 -5.04 -11.48 7.39
C VAL A 48 -3.75 -10.70 7.13
N VAL A 49 -3.69 -9.43 7.54
CA VAL A 49 -2.49 -8.60 7.43
C VAL A 49 -1.39 -9.08 8.38
N ALA A 50 -1.71 -9.54 9.58
CA ALA A 50 -0.72 -10.12 10.48
C ALA A 50 -0.13 -11.41 9.89
N MET A 51 -0.99 -12.32 9.42
CA MET A 51 -0.59 -13.54 8.71
C MET A 51 0.25 -13.20 7.47
N SER A 52 -0.15 -12.18 6.70
CA SER A 52 0.62 -11.69 5.55
C SER A 52 2.04 -11.29 5.92
N GLY A 53 2.20 -10.61 7.06
CA GLY A 53 3.50 -10.18 7.56
C GLY A 53 4.38 -11.38 7.91
N LEU A 54 3.80 -12.40 8.55
CA LEU A 54 4.50 -13.65 8.88
C LEU A 54 4.94 -14.41 7.62
N LEU A 55 4.02 -14.59 6.66
CA LEU A 55 4.31 -15.23 5.39
C LEU A 55 5.36 -14.46 4.59
N THR A 56 5.27 -13.13 4.54
CA THR A 56 6.28 -12.29 3.88
C THR A 56 7.64 -12.45 4.56
N ARG A 57 7.70 -12.45 5.90
CA ARG A 57 8.95 -12.65 6.64
C ARG A 57 9.56 -14.02 6.36
N TRP A 58 8.73 -15.06 6.27
CA TRP A 58 9.16 -16.40 5.91
C TRP A 58 9.67 -16.46 4.46
N GLU A 59 8.93 -15.88 3.51
CA GLU A 59 9.32 -15.81 2.10
C GLU A 59 10.66 -15.08 1.92
N ARG A 60 10.89 -13.96 2.64
CA ARG A 60 12.16 -13.22 2.61
C ARG A 60 13.36 -14.02 3.09
N ARG A 61 13.16 -15.10 3.87
CA ARG A 61 14.24 -16.02 4.24
C ARG A 61 14.57 -17.02 3.13
N LEU A 62 13.61 -17.31 2.27
CA LEU A 62 13.74 -18.31 1.20
C LEU A 62 14.11 -17.68 -0.15
N ARG A 63 13.76 -16.41 -0.36
CA ARG A 63 13.91 -15.73 -1.65
C ARG A 63 14.80 -14.50 -1.52
N PRO A 64 15.76 -14.28 -2.44
CA PRO A 64 16.52 -13.05 -2.48
C PRO A 64 15.62 -11.85 -2.81
N PRO A 65 16.02 -10.63 -2.43
CA PRO A 65 15.30 -9.42 -2.83
C PRO A 65 15.23 -9.30 -4.35
N ARG A 66 14.14 -8.71 -4.85
CA ARG A 66 13.94 -8.41 -6.28
C ARG A 66 14.80 -7.25 -6.74
N TRP A 67 15.01 -6.29 -5.85
CA TRP A 67 15.74 -5.06 -6.12
C TRP A 67 16.90 -4.95 -5.15
N LYS A 68 18.08 -4.61 -5.68
CA LYS A 68 19.22 -4.24 -4.84
C LYS A 68 19.07 -2.77 -4.48
N LEU A 69 18.97 -2.52 -3.19
CA LEU A 69 18.87 -1.17 -2.63
C LEU A 69 20.14 -0.87 -1.86
N SER A 70 20.73 0.29 -2.12
CA SER A 70 21.85 0.84 -1.35
C SER A 70 21.54 2.23 -0.85
N GLY A 71 22.43 2.76 0.00
CA GLY A 71 22.23 4.03 0.70
C GLY A 71 21.31 3.90 1.91
N GLY A 72 20.65 5.00 2.27
CA GLY A 72 19.82 5.07 3.47
C GLY A 72 18.91 6.28 3.50
N CYS A 73 17.89 6.25 4.37
CA CYS A 73 16.97 7.37 4.51
C CYS A 73 17.68 8.61 5.05
N ASN A 74 17.67 9.69 4.28
CA ASN A 74 18.18 11.01 4.68
C ASN A 74 17.09 11.93 5.27
N ARG A 75 15.87 11.41 5.46
CA ARG A 75 14.71 12.15 6.00
C ARG A 75 14.26 13.35 5.14
N CYS A 76 14.35 13.22 3.81
CA CYS A 76 13.90 14.27 2.89
C CYS A 76 12.39 14.51 2.83
N GLY A 77 11.56 13.53 3.22
CA GLY A 77 10.10 13.66 3.25
C GLY A 77 9.38 13.62 1.90
N GLU A 78 10.09 13.58 0.76
CA GLU A 78 9.47 13.58 -0.59
C GLU A 78 8.56 12.36 -0.83
N CYS A 79 8.87 11.20 -0.23
CA CYS A 79 8.02 10.02 -0.33
C CYS A 79 6.65 10.17 0.37
N CYS A 80 6.49 11.19 1.22
CA CYS A 80 5.22 11.54 1.86
C CYS A 80 4.45 12.62 1.08
N GLU A 81 5.10 13.36 0.19
CA GLU A 81 4.43 14.33 -0.70
C GLU A 81 3.64 13.59 -1.76
N LEU A 82 4.25 12.60 -2.40
CA LEU A 82 3.59 11.75 -3.39
C LEU A 82 3.97 10.28 -3.15
N LEU A 83 3.07 9.57 -2.48
CA LEU A 83 3.22 8.16 -2.15
C LEU A 83 2.56 7.30 -3.23
N ALA A 84 3.36 6.47 -3.90
CA ALA A 84 2.86 5.44 -4.81
C ALA A 84 2.50 4.15 -4.06
N VAL A 85 1.22 3.78 -4.09
CA VAL A 85 0.72 2.47 -3.66
C VAL A 85 0.59 1.58 -4.89
N SER A 86 1.56 0.68 -5.04
CA SER A 86 1.58 -0.27 -6.15
C SER A 86 0.42 -1.26 -6.05
N ILE A 87 -0.37 -1.35 -7.12
CA ILE A 87 -1.42 -2.36 -7.28
C ILE A 87 -1.04 -3.34 -8.39
N THR A 88 -1.42 -4.61 -8.26
CA THR A 88 -1.11 -5.60 -9.30
C THR A 88 -1.88 -5.30 -10.58
N PRO A 89 -1.37 -5.68 -11.77
CA PRO A 89 -2.07 -5.46 -13.03
C PRO A 89 -3.45 -6.14 -13.07
N SER A 90 -3.59 -7.28 -12.38
CA SER A 90 -4.88 -7.96 -12.23
C SER A 90 -5.87 -7.10 -11.44
N LEU A 91 -5.45 -6.52 -10.32
CA LEU A 91 -6.29 -5.64 -9.50
C LEU A 91 -6.69 -4.37 -10.24
N ALA A 92 -5.77 -3.78 -11.00
CA ALA A 92 -6.00 -2.56 -11.79
C ALA A 92 -7.12 -2.72 -12.84
N ARG A 93 -7.39 -3.95 -13.30
CA ARG A 93 -8.50 -4.25 -14.23
C ARG A 93 -9.88 -4.25 -13.58
N HIS A 94 -9.97 -4.18 -12.26
CA HIS A 94 -11.23 -4.23 -11.51
C HIS A 94 -11.52 -2.88 -10.83
N PRO A 95 -12.38 -2.02 -11.43
CA PRO A 95 -12.63 -0.68 -10.90
C PRO A 95 -13.16 -0.66 -9.45
N ALA A 96 -13.96 -1.66 -9.07
CA ALA A 96 -14.45 -1.79 -7.69
C ALA A 96 -13.31 -2.07 -6.70
N ALA A 97 -12.34 -2.90 -7.08
CA ALA A 97 -11.20 -3.22 -6.25
C ALA A 97 -10.24 -2.04 -6.12
N VAL A 98 -10.00 -1.31 -7.21
CA VAL A 98 -9.24 -0.05 -7.18
C VAL A 98 -9.90 0.97 -6.24
N ARG A 99 -11.22 1.18 -6.36
CA ARG A 99 -11.96 2.06 -5.44
C ARG A 99 -11.88 1.61 -3.99
N PHE A 100 -11.98 0.30 -3.74
CA PHE A 100 -11.83 -0.25 -2.39
C PHE A 100 -10.46 0.08 -1.80
N VAL A 101 -9.37 -0.17 -2.56
CA VAL A 101 -8.01 0.16 -2.11
C VAL A 101 -7.87 1.65 -1.85
N GLN A 102 -8.38 2.50 -2.75
CA GLN A 102 -8.37 3.95 -2.58
C GLN A 102 -9.06 4.36 -1.28
N ARG A 103 -10.34 4.00 -1.10
CA ARG A 103 -11.13 4.35 0.08
C ARG A 103 -10.57 3.77 1.36
N PHE A 104 -10.00 2.56 1.30
CA PHE A 104 -9.36 1.95 2.45
C PHE A 104 -8.21 2.82 2.96
N HIS A 105 -7.36 3.36 2.06
CA HIS A 105 -6.25 4.23 2.45
C HIS A 105 -6.72 5.61 2.91
N GLU A 106 -7.70 6.22 2.22
CA GLU A 106 -8.30 7.49 2.62
C GLU A 106 -8.91 7.41 4.02
N VAL A 107 -9.67 6.34 4.34
CA VAL A 107 -10.39 6.24 5.62
C VAL A 107 -9.51 5.79 6.77
N ASN A 108 -8.57 4.86 6.53
CA ASN A 108 -7.76 4.27 7.60
C ASN A 108 -6.44 4.98 7.87
N TYR A 109 -5.91 5.69 6.87
CA TYR A 109 -4.62 6.40 6.96
C TYR A 109 -4.73 7.88 6.63
N GLU A 110 -5.93 8.39 6.33
CA GLU A 110 -6.20 9.79 6.03
C GLU A 110 -5.46 10.30 4.78
N PHE A 111 -4.94 9.39 3.96
CA PHE A 111 -4.24 9.73 2.73
C PHE A 111 -5.18 10.43 1.75
N VAL A 112 -4.65 11.43 1.04
CA VAL A 112 -5.39 12.20 0.05
C VAL A 112 -5.09 11.62 -1.32
N TYR A 113 -6.09 11.10 -2.03
CA TYR A 113 -5.88 10.54 -3.36
C TYR A 113 -5.57 11.65 -4.37
N GLU A 114 -4.48 11.50 -5.11
CA GLU A 114 -4.04 12.49 -6.12
C GLU A 114 -4.17 11.99 -7.55
N GLY A 115 -4.14 10.67 -7.77
CA GLY A 115 -4.29 10.12 -9.12
C GLY A 115 -3.81 8.69 -9.27
N TYR A 116 -3.70 8.26 -10.52
CA TYR A 116 -3.19 6.96 -10.90
C TYR A 116 -2.13 7.14 -11.99
N GLU A 117 -0.99 6.48 -11.83
CA GLU A 117 0.09 6.48 -12.81
C GLU A 117 0.44 5.04 -13.21
N ALA A 118 0.37 4.76 -14.51
CA ALA A 118 0.69 3.44 -15.04
C ALA A 118 2.17 3.09 -14.73
N GLY A 119 2.40 1.91 -14.13
CA GLY A 119 3.73 1.48 -13.71
C GLY A 119 4.10 1.85 -12.27
N LYS A 120 3.42 2.83 -11.66
CA LYS A 120 3.60 3.18 -10.23
C LYS A 120 2.43 2.72 -9.36
N GLY A 121 1.19 2.97 -9.79
CA GLY A 121 -0.03 2.61 -9.06
C GLY A 121 -0.86 3.81 -8.64
N LEU A 122 -1.53 3.71 -7.49
CA LEU A 122 -2.37 4.78 -6.93
C LEU A 122 -1.49 5.77 -6.17
N LEU A 123 -1.63 7.06 -6.48
CA LEU A 123 -0.84 8.15 -5.91
C LEU A 123 -1.62 8.83 -4.79
N PHE A 124 -0.93 9.10 -3.68
CA PHE A 124 -1.51 9.74 -2.50
C PHE A 124 -0.59 10.78 -1.88
N GLY A 125 -1.16 11.88 -1.40
CA GLY A 125 -0.51 12.80 -0.47
C GLY A 125 -0.73 12.37 0.99
N CYS A 126 0.31 12.50 1.82
CA CYS A 126 0.22 12.19 3.26
C CYS A 126 -0.05 13.46 4.08
N PRO A 127 -1.20 13.59 4.76
CA PRO A 127 -1.51 14.78 5.57
C PRO A 127 -0.66 14.89 6.85
N HIS A 128 0.08 13.83 7.20
CA HIS A 128 0.91 13.78 8.40
C HIS A 128 2.34 14.27 8.17
N LEU A 129 2.67 14.74 6.96
CA LEU A 129 3.94 15.40 6.70
C LEU A 129 3.97 16.76 7.41
N GLY A 130 4.91 16.94 8.33
CA GLY A 130 5.13 18.19 9.03
C GLY A 130 5.84 19.24 8.15
N PRO A 131 5.81 20.53 8.56
CA PRO A 131 6.54 21.60 7.87
C PRO A 131 8.06 21.41 7.95
N ASP A 132 8.54 20.62 8.91
CA ASP A 132 9.92 20.17 9.07
C ASP A 132 10.28 18.98 8.15
N ARG A 133 9.35 18.58 7.27
CA ARG A 133 9.44 17.41 6.38
C ARG A 133 9.56 16.07 7.12
N LEU A 134 9.16 16.02 8.40
CA LEU A 134 9.14 14.81 9.21
C LEU A 134 7.71 14.26 9.38
N CYS A 135 7.60 12.94 9.56
CA CYS A 135 6.32 12.29 9.76
C CYS A 135 5.82 12.48 11.19
N ARG A 136 4.66 13.11 11.36
CA ARG A 136 4.03 13.38 12.67
C ARG A 136 3.46 12.13 13.36
N ILE A 137 3.30 11.03 12.62
CA ILE A 137 2.76 9.76 13.13
C ILE A 137 3.80 8.63 13.07
N TYR A 138 5.09 8.94 13.24
CA TYR A 138 6.21 8.02 12.99
C TYR A 138 6.02 6.63 13.64
N ASP A 139 5.55 6.56 14.88
CA ASP A 139 5.34 5.29 15.61
C ASP A 139 4.11 4.51 15.13
N ARG A 140 3.12 5.23 14.59
CA ARG A 140 1.85 4.67 14.10
C ARG A 140 1.82 4.51 12.58
N ARG A 141 2.95 4.71 11.90
CA ARG A 141 3.06 4.58 10.44
C ARG A 141 2.43 3.27 9.96
N PRO A 142 1.69 3.28 8.85
CA PRO A 142 1.19 2.05 8.26
C PRO A 142 2.35 1.20 7.76
N ARG A 143 2.10 -0.11 7.60
CA ARG A 143 3.12 -1.08 7.17
C ARG A 143 3.82 -0.66 5.87
N LEU A 144 3.07 -0.12 4.92
CA LEU A 144 3.62 0.37 3.64
C LEU A 144 4.70 1.45 3.85
N CYS A 145 4.51 2.37 4.81
CA CYS A 145 5.49 3.42 5.10
C CYS A 145 6.69 2.91 5.91
N ARG A 146 6.51 1.87 6.73
CA ARG A 146 7.61 1.27 7.51
C ARG A 146 8.55 0.44 6.64
N GLU A 147 8.00 -0.19 5.60
CA GLU A 147 8.74 -1.06 4.69
C GLU A 147 9.28 -0.32 3.46
N TYR A 148 9.06 1.00 3.35
CA TYR A 148 9.53 1.80 2.24
C TYR A 148 11.02 2.21 2.40
N PRO A 149 11.84 2.12 1.34
CA PRO A 149 11.58 1.44 0.08
C PRO A 149 11.72 -0.09 0.23
N SER A 150 10.85 -0.85 -0.44
CA SER A 150 10.83 -2.30 -0.32
C SER A 150 11.61 -2.98 -1.45
N ALA A 151 12.71 -3.64 -1.10
CA ALA A 151 13.50 -4.47 -2.01
C ALA A 151 12.72 -5.68 -2.60
N TYR A 152 11.55 -5.98 -2.04
CA TYR A 152 10.69 -7.10 -2.44
C TYR A 152 9.43 -6.64 -3.19
N ALA A 153 9.28 -5.33 -3.45
CA ALA A 153 8.16 -4.77 -4.19
C ALA A 153 8.00 -5.44 -5.57
N ALA A 154 6.75 -5.55 -6.03
CA ALA A 154 6.45 -6.14 -7.34
C ALA A 154 6.98 -5.29 -8.50
N PHE A 155 7.02 -3.98 -8.31
CA PHE A 155 7.56 -2.99 -9.25
C PHE A 155 8.80 -2.33 -8.64
N PRO A 156 9.66 -1.70 -9.46
CA PRO A 156 10.75 -0.88 -8.95
C PRO A 156 10.20 0.13 -7.93
N PRO A 157 10.80 0.25 -6.73
CA PRO A 157 10.44 1.27 -5.77
C PRO A 157 10.55 2.66 -6.42
N ASP A 158 9.50 3.45 -6.30
CA ASP A 158 9.53 4.85 -6.72
C ASP A 158 10.41 5.63 -5.73
N LEU A 159 11.60 6.04 -6.14
CA LEU A 159 12.58 6.74 -5.32
C LEU A 159 12.63 8.22 -5.74
N PRO A 160 12.16 9.15 -4.89
CA PRO A 160 12.25 10.58 -5.16
C PRO A 160 13.70 11.05 -5.32
N SER A 161 13.89 12.17 -6.01
CA SER A 161 15.21 12.70 -6.34
C SER A 161 16.06 13.01 -5.10
N ALA A 162 15.45 13.50 -4.02
CA ALA A 162 16.14 13.77 -2.77
C ALA A 162 16.25 12.54 -1.87
N CYS A 163 15.76 11.36 -2.28
CA CYS A 163 15.85 10.15 -1.48
C CYS A 163 17.32 9.69 -1.37
N GLY A 164 17.76 9.36 -0.16
CA GLY A 164 19.11 8.82 0.05
C GLY A 164 19.27 7.34 -0.34
N PHE A 165 18.18 6.64 -0.66
CA PHE A 165 18.24 5.28 -1.22
C PHE A 165 18.49 5.31 -2.72
N ARG A 166 19.16 4.28 -3.23
CA ARG A 166 19.44 4.10 -4.66
C ARG A 166 19.09 2.68 -5.08
N LEU A 167 18.58 2.55 -6.30
CA LEU A 167 18.44 1.26 -6.97
C LEU A 167 19.76 0.96 -7.68
N GLU A 168 20.31 -0.22 -7.40
CA GLU A 168 21.46 -0.75 -8.14
C GLU A 168 20.96 -1.56 -9.35
N GLU A 169 21.70 -1.45 -10.46
CA GLU A 169 21.47 -2.24 -11.67
C GLU A 169 21.78 -3.74 -11.48
#